data_AF-A0A1D2QVM5-F1
#
_entry.id   AF-A0A1D2QVM5-F1
#
_cell.length_a   1.000
_cell.length_b   1.000
_cell.length_c   1.000
_cell.angle_alpha   90.00
_cell.angle_beta   90.00
_cell.angle_gamma   90.00
#
_symmetry.space_group_name_H-M   'P 1'
#
loop_
_entity.id
_entity.type
_entity.pdbx_description
1 polymer ?
#
loop_
_entity_poly.entity_id
_entity_poly.type
_entity_poly.pdbx_seq_one_letter_code
_entity_poly.pdbx_strand_id
1 'polypeptide(L)'
;MSHYLWPIFKNNWELLKVVMDSAIEAIADAISKRAKRDLKPAFVVVLHTYGGDLKFNVHLHLLVAEGGFQGDKWVDVNVIPYTTLRHKWQEVLLTNLEKHLPDTEENRELMRFFKEDFKKDFFVNAKRRITGGKKEIARYIGRYIRHPAVANSRITNYDGKNVRFYYDKKDKDGKIIGRLYKTMEVEEFIEAIISHIPDNQFRTVRYYGAYWRIKKSKFKGIIDLETIYQKSLMDFIKISNKWAQFAQIVSAKWS
;
A
#
# COMPACT_ATOMS: atom_id res chain seq x y z
N MET A 1 2.70 9.45 -0.92
CA MET A 1 2.69 10.31 0.28
C MET A 1 3.79 11.32 0.11
N SER A 2 3.69 12.48 0.75
CA SER A 2 4.71 13.53 0.62
C SER A 2 6.13 13.02 0.86
N HIS A 3 7.07 13.48 0.03
CA HIS A 3 8.48 13.16 0.17
C HIS A 3 9.12 13.77 1.42
N TYR A 4 8.54 14.83 1.98
CA TYR A 4 9.01 15.42 3.25
C TYR A 4 8.84 14.47 4.45
N LEU A 5 7.97 13.46 4.35
CA LEU A 5 7.83 12.42 5.39
C LEU A 5 8.79 11.23 5.17
N TRP A 6 9.47 11.13 4.04
CA TRP A 6 10.38 10.00 3.79
C TRP A 6 11.51 9.89 4.81
N PRO A 7 12.16 10.98 5.27
CA PRO A 7 13.23 10.88 6.26
C PRO A 7 12.81 10.20 7.56
N ILE A 8 11.59 10.50 8.06
CA ILE A 8 11.10 9.89 9.31
C ILE A 8 10.72 8.41 9.14
N PHE A 9 10.41 7.96 7.92
CA PHE A 9 10.10 6.56 7.65
C PHE A 9 11.31 5.72 7.28
N LYS A 10 12.36 6.34 6.76
CA LYS A 10 13.57 5.65 6.36
C LYS A 10 14.15 4.97 7.60
N ASN A 11 14.25 3.65 7.58
CA ASN A 11 14.68 2.80 8.70
C ASN A 11 13.76 2.80 9.93
N ASN A 12 12.51 3.27 9.82
CA ASN A 12 11.53 3.18 10.89
C ASN A 12 10.26 2.47 10.40
N TRP A 13 10.30 1.13 10.44
CA TRP A 13 9.20 0.30 9.97
C TRP A 13 7.96 0.39 10.87
N GLU A 14 8.11 0.73 12.15
CA GLU A 14 6.96 0.95 13.03
C GLU A 14 6.08 2.11 12.55
N LEU A 15 6.70 3.20 12.10
CA LEU A 15 5.95 4.32 11.50
C LEU A 15 5.30 3.94 10.16
N LEU A 16 5.88 3.00 9.40
CA LEU A 16 5.23 2.45 8.20
C LEU A 16 3.97 1.63 8.54
N LYS A 17 3.90 1.01 9.73
CA LYS A 17 2.65 0.44 10.24
C LYS A 17 1.63 1.53 10.56
N VAL A 18 2.05 2.65 11.17
CA VAL A 18 1.17 3.81 11.40
C VAL A 18 0.58 4.34 10.09
N VAL A 19 1.38 4.35 9.01
CA VAL A 19 0.91 4.71 7.66
C VAL A 19 -0.22 3.81 7.17
N MET A 20 -0.07 2.49 7.31
CA MET A 20 -1.11 1.52 6.93
C MET A 20 -2.37 1.67 7.79
N ASP A 21 -2.22 1.74 9.11
CA ASP A 21 -3.35 1.83 10.05
C ASP A 21 -4.15 3.12 9.85
N SER A 22 -3.47 4.24 9.63
CA SER A 22 -4.11 5.54 9.35
C SER A 22 -4.92 5.53 8.04
N ALA A 23 -4.46 4.80 7.02
CA ALA A 23 -5.22 4.65 5.78
C ALA A 23 -6.51 3.85 5.99
N ILE A 24 -6.45 2.80 6.81
CA ILE A 24 -7.61 1.97 7.13
C ILE A 24 -8.62 2.77 7.95
N GLU A 25 -8.15 3.49 8.97
CA GLU A 25 -8.98 4.34 9.81
C GLU A 25 -9.70 5.40 8.97
N ALA A 26 -8.97 6.13 8.13
CA ALA A 26 -9.56 7.17 7.28
C ALA A 26 -10.61 6.63 6.30
N ILE A 27 -10.37 5.46 5.68
CA ILE A 27 -11.33 4.86 4.75
C ILE A 27 -12.52 4.27 5.51
N ALA A 28 -12.29 3.63 6.66
CA ALA A 28 -13.37 3.07 7.48
C ALA A 28 -14.31 4.16 7.98
N ASP A 29 -13.77 5.27 8.51
CA ASP A 29 -14.53 6.45 8.89
C ASP A 29 -15.35 7.01 7.71
N ALA A 30 -14.74 7.14 6.53
CA ALA A 30 -15.44 7.62 5.34
C ALA A 30 -16.61 6.70 4.92
N ILE A 31 -16.41 5.38 4.95
CA ILE A 31 -17.46 4.39 4.63
C ILE A 31 -18.58 4.44 5.67
N SER A 32 -18.25 4.47 6.95
CA SER A 32 -19.22 4.52 8.05
C SER A 32 -20.06 5.81 8.02
N LYS A 33 -19.41 6.97 7.82
CA LYS A 33 -20.10 8.27 7.65
C LYS A 33 -21.03 8.26 6.45
N ARG A 34 -20.59 7.69 5.33
CA ARG A 34 -21.43 7.58 4.12
C ARG A 34 -22.66 6.69 4.37
N ALA A 35 -22.48 5.58 5.08
CA ALA A 35 -23.55 4.67 5.44
C ALA A 35 -24.48 5.18 6.56
N LYS A 36 -24.08 6.24 7.27
CA LYS A 36 -24.68 6.69 8.54
C LYS A 36 -24.79 5.54 9.55
N ARG A 37 -23.78 4.66 9.56
CA ARG A 37 -23.71 3.45 10.40
C ARG A 37 -22.27 3.20 10.77
N ASP A 38 -22.03 2.68 11.96
CA ASP A 38 -20.71 2.14 12.31
C ASP A 38 -20.51 0.81 11.57
N LEU A 39 -19.75 0.85 10.47
CA LEU A 39 -19.44 -0.30 9.64
C LEU A 39 -17.97 -0.70 9.85
N LYS A 40 -17.71 -2.00 9.71
CA LYS A 40 -16.37 -2.58 9.67
C LYS A 40 -16.07 -3.04 8.25
N PRO A 41 -15.43 -2.21 7.40
CA PRO A 41 -15.12 -2.59 6.03
C PRO A 41 -13.99 -3.60 6.00
N ALA A 42 -13.86 -4.24 4.84
CA ALA A 42 -12.82 -5.23 4.61
C ALA A 42 -11.70 -4.62 3.75
N PHE A 43 -10.46 -4.77 4.20
CA PHE A 43 -9.27 -4.26 3.53
C PHE A 43 -8.25 -5.35 3.22
N VAL A 44 -7.60 -5.25 2.07
CA VAL A 44 -6.25 -5.79 1.84
C VAL A 44 -5.34 -4.60 1.61
N VAL A 45 -4.31 -4.44 2.42
CA VAL A 45 -3.36 -3.32 2.36
C VAL A 45 -2.00 -3.88 2.03
N VAL A 46 -1.35 -3.31 1.01
CA VAL A 46 0.01 -3.64 0.61
C VAL A 46 0.83 -2.36 0.69
N LEU A 47 1.90 -2.39 1.47
CA LEU A 47 2.89 -1.32 1.60
C LEU A 47 4.03 -1.54 0.62
N HIS A 48 4.40 -0.49 -0.11
CA HIS A 48 5.64 -0.39 -0.87
C HIS A 48 6.46 0.81 -0.40
N THR A 49 7.77 0.65 -0.38
CA THR A 49 8.74 1.68 0.05
C THR A 49 9.62 2.20 -1.09
N TYR A 50 9.34 1.81 -2.35
CA TYR A 50 10.14 2.15 -3.53
C TYR A 50 9.32 2.69 -4.70
N GLY A 51 9.91 3.62 -5.45
CA GLY A 51 9.48 4.04 -6.78
C GLY A 51 9.94 3.06 -7.86
N GLY A 52 9.49 3.30 -9.10
CA GLY A 52 9.95 2.48 -10.24
C GLY A 52 11.45 2.65 -10.52
N ASP A 53 12.00 3.79 -10.15
CA ASP A 53 13.40 4.23 -10.26
C ASP A 53 14.25 3.93 -9.02
N LEU A 54 13.77 3.03 -8.14
CA LEU A 54 14.39 2.67 -6.86
C LEU A 54 14.49 3.79 -5.81
N LYS A 55 13.91 4.97 -6.06
CA LYS A 55 13.88 6.00 -5.02
C LYS A 55 12.99 5.54 -3.87
N PHE A 56 13.35 5.89 -2.63
CA PHE A 56 12.48 5.66 -1.50
C PHE A 56 11.15 6.39 -1.72
N ASN A 57 10.03 5.66 -1.65
CA ASN A 57 8.70 6.19 -1.90
C ASN A 57 7.65 5.34 -1.18
N VAL A 58 7.23 5.83 -0.02
CA VAL A 58 6.18 5.18 0.78
C VAL A 58 4.83 5.38 0.13
N HIS A 59 4.23 4.26 -0.26
CA HIS A 59 2.93 4.27 -0.88
C HIS A 59 2.16 2.98 -0.63
N LEU A 60 0.83 3.09 -0.66
CA LEU A 60 -0.07 1.99 -0.33
C LEU A 60 -0.90 1.57 -1.54
N HIS A 61 -1.08 0.26 -1.65
CA HIS A 61 -2.02 -0.39 -2.55
C HIS A 61 -3.09 -1.09 -1.71
N LEU A 62 -4.30 -0.54 -1.72
CA LEU A 62 -5.43 -1.03 -0.96
C LEU A 62 -6.48 -1.65 -1.89
N LEU A 63 -7.00 -2.80 -1.49
CA LEU A 63 -8.27 -3.32 -1.98
C LEU A 63 -9.30 -3.10 -0.88
N VAL A 64 -10.35 -2.36 -1.19
CA VAL A 64 -11.39 -1.99 -0.23
C VAL A 64 -12.71 -2.59 -0.71
N ALA A 65 -13.43 -3.27 0.19
CA ALA A 65 -14.79 -3.66 -0.09
C ALA A 65 -15.73 -2.45 -0.06
N GLU A 66 -16.66 -2.37 -1.01
CA GLU A 66 -17.66 -1.28 -1.09
C GLU A 66 -18.80 -1.49 -0.08
N GLY A 67 -18.45 -1.58 1.20
CA GLY A 67 -19.37 -1.90 2.26
C GLY A 67 -18.65 -2.39 3.50
N GLY A 68 -19.42 -2.72 4.53
CA GLY A 68 -18.86 -3.24 5.76
C GLY A 68 -19.88 -3.98 6.61
N PHE A 69 -19.37 -4.65 7.64
CA PHE A 69 -20.19 -5.39 8.59
C PHE A 69 -20.67 -4.48 9.73
N GLN A 70 -21.96 -4.57 10.04
CA GLN A 70 -22.54 -4.10 11.30
C GLN A 70 -22.98 -5.33 12.09
N GLY A 71 -22.21 -5.72 13.11
CA GLY A 71 -22.33 -7.06 13.70
C GLY A 71 -22.03 -8.13 12.64
N ASP A 72 -22.98 -9.01 12.37
CA ASP A 72 -22.87 -10.07 11.35
C ASP A 72 -23.60 -9.71 10.03
N LYS A 73 -24.25 -8.54 9.95
CA LYS A 73 -24.97 -8.10 8.76
C LYS A 73 -24.06 -7.28 7.84
N TRP A 74 -24.03 -7.66 6.56
CA TRP A 74 -23.37 -6.87 5.52
C TRP A 74 -24.23 -5.66 5.11
N VAL A 75 -23.58 -4.51 4.92
CA VAL A 75 -24.19 -3.28 4.42
C VAL A 75 -23.36 -2.77 3.24
N ASP A 76 -23.98 -2.73 2.06
CA ASP A 76 -23.37 -2.18 0.85
C ASP A 76 -23.30 -0.65 0.87
N VAL A 77 -22.18 -0.11 0.39
CA VAL A 77 -21.92 1.33 0.24
C VAL A 77 -21.34 1.57 -1.16
N ASN A 78 -22.21 1.89 -2.12
CA ASN A 78 -21.88 1.88 -3.54
C ASN A 78 -20.96 3.00 -4.05
N VAL A 79 -20.42 3.88 -3.19
CA VAL A 79 -19.50 4.96 -3.59
C VAL A 79 -18.61 5.36 -2.42
N ILE A 80 -17.29 5.36 -2.62
CA ILE A 80 -16.32 5.95 -1.69
C ILE A 80 -15.90 7.33 -2.24
N PRO A 81 -16.17 8.46 -1.55
CA PRO A 81 -15.80 9.79 -2.04
C PRO A 81 -14.29 10.05 -1.89
N TYR A 82 -13.54 9.85 -2.97
CA TYR A 82 -12.07 9.80 -2.97
C TYR A 82 -11.36 11.14 -2.76
N THR A 83 -11.94 12.24 -3.26
CA THR A 83 -11.36 13.58 -3.08
C THR A 83 -11.35 13.96 -1.60
N THR A 84 -12.42 13.64 -0.87
CA THR A 84 -12.49 13.79 0.59
C THR A 84 -11.54 12.84 1.31
N LEU A 85 -11.38 11.61 0.79
CA LEU A 85 -10.52 10.59 1.40
C LEU A 85 -9.05 11.02 1.46
N ARG A 86 -8.56 11.73 0.44
CA ARG A 86 -7.21 12.30 0.42
C ARG A 86 -6.94 13.14 1.67
N HIS A 87 -7.81 14.12 1.92
CA HIS A 87 -7.63 15.06 3.03
C HIS A 87 -7.82 14.34 4.37
N LYS A 88 -8.81 13.44 4.44
CA LYS A 88 -9.05 12.68 5.66
C LYS A 88 -7.88 11.77 6.01
N TRP A 89 -7.28 11.10 5.03
CA TRP A 89 -6.10 10.27 5.27
C TRP A 89 -4.89 11.09 5.70
N GLN A 90 -4.66 12.25 5.09
CA GLN A 90 -3.60 13.16 5.51
C GLN A 90 -3.80 13.60 6.97
N GLU A 91 -5.01 14.06 7.32
CA GLU A 91 -5.37 14.46 8.69
C GLU A 91 -5.12 13.32 9.70
N VAL A 92 -5.71 12.14 9.46
CA VAL A 92 -5.58 10.97 10.35
C VAL A 92 -4.13 10.53 10.47
N LEU A 93 -3.37 10.52 9.36
CA LEU A 93 -1.97 10.15 9.39
C LEU A 93 -1.16 11.12 10.25
N LEU A 94 -1.30 12.43 10.04
CA LEU A 94 -0.53 13.43 10.78
C LEU A 94 -0.85 13.36 12.28
N THR A 95 -2.14 13.22 12.63
CA THR A 95 -2.55 13.02 14.03
C THR A 95 -1.95 11.76 14.64
N ASN A 96 -1.88 10.66 13.89
CA ASN A 96 -1.31 9.42 14.40
C ASN A 96 0.22 9.48 14.46
N LEU A 97 0.89 10.12 13.51
CA LEU A 97 2.35 10.32 13.54
C LEU A 97 2.76 11.16 14.74
N GLU A 98 2.06 12.26 15.04
CA GLU A 98 2.33 13.11 16.19
C GLU A 98 2.30 12.35 17.54
N LYS A 99 1.50 11.27 17.64
CA LYS A 99 1.46 10.40 18.82
C LYS A 99 2.60 9.39 18.90
N HIS A 100 3.21 9.04 17.78
CA HIS A 100 4.25 8.00 17.70
C HIS A 100 5.65 8.56 17.50
N LEU A 101 5.77 9.82 17.07
CA LEU A 101 7.03 10.52 16.96
C LEU A 101 7.49 11.02 18.34
N PRO A 102 8.80 10.99 18.64
CA PRO A 102 9.33 11.62 19.83
C PRO A 102 9.10 13.13 19.77
N ASP A 103 8.83 13.74 20.92
CA ASP A 103 8.60 15.18 21.04
C ASP A 103 9.93 15.96 20.95
N THR A 104 10.42 16.12 19.72
CA THR A 104 11.60 16.93 19.38
C THR A 104 11.17 18.18 18.63
N GLU A 105 12.01 19.21 18.62
CA GLU A 105 11.70 20.44 17.88
C GLU A 105 11.51 20.14 16.39
N GLU A 106 12.39 19.33 15.79
CA GLU A 106 12.33 18.95 14.38
C GLU A 106 11.00 18.27 14.01
N ASN A 107 10.49 17.39 14.88
CA ASN A 107 9.21 16.73 14.66
C ASN A 107 8.02 17.69 14.82
N ARG A 108 8.08 18.62 15.78
CA ARG A 108 7.06 19.66 15.95
C ARG A 108 7.00 20.58 14.73
N GLU A 109 8.16 21.00 14.22
CA GLU A 109 8.25 21.83 13.02
C GLU A 109 7.72 21.10 11.78
N LEU A 110 8.08 19.82 11.62
CA LEU A 110 7.56 18.98 10.54
C LEU A 110 6.02 18.88 10.60
N MET A 111 5.46 18.63 11.78
CA MET A 111 3.99 18.54 11.94
C MET A 111 3.32 19.89 11.70
N ARG A 112 3.91 21.00 12.15
CA ARG A 112 3.42 22.37 11.89
C ARG A 112 3.39 22.67 10.40
N PHE A 113 4.48 22.41 9.68
CA PHE A 113 4.56 22.56 8.22
C PHE A 113 3.42 21.82 7.49
N PHE A 114 3.15 20.56 7.89
CA PHE A 114 2.07 19.78 7.28
C PHE A 114 0.65 20.27 7.61
N LYS A 115 0.43 20.84 8.80
CA LYS A 115 -0.87 21.35 9.25
C LYS A 115 -1.18 22.74 8.68
N GLU A 116 -0.17 23.60 8.60
CA GLU A 116 -0.34 25.03 8.29
C GLU A 116 -0.04 25.35 6.82
N ASP A 117 1.11 24.89 6.31
CA ASP A 117 1.66 25.33 5.03
C ASP A 117 1.35 24.35 3.88
N PHE A 118 1.09 23.08 4.21
CA PHE A 118 1.18 22.00 3.22
C PHE A 118 -0.09 21.15 3.11
N LYS A 119 -1.18 21.83 2.73
CA LYS A 119 -2.55 21.27 2.74
C LYS A 119 -2.91 20.34 1.58
N LYS A 120 -2.10 20.24 0.52
CA LYS A 120 -2.52 19.60 -0.76
C LYS A 120 -1.47 18.69 -1.38
N ASP A 121 -0.91 17.77 -0.60
CA ASP A 121 0.19 16.96 -1.12
C ASP A 121 -0.15 15.48 -1.30
N PHE A 122 -0.94 14.87 -0.42
CA PHE A 122 -1.16 13.43 -0.49
C PHE A 122 -1.92 13.07 -1.76
N PHE A 123 -1.62 11.98 -2.44
CA PHE A 123 -2.35 11.63 -3.67
C PHE A 123 -2.96 10.25 -3.52
N VAL A 124 -4.26 10.16 -3.78
CA VAL A 124 -5.06 8.95 -3.71
C VAL A 124 -5.68 8.75 -5.09
N ASN A 125 -5.27 7.70 -5.78
CA ASN A 125 -5.85 7.26 -7.03
C ASN A 125 -6.74 6.05 -6.77
N ALA A 126 -8.04 6.24 -6.89
CA ALA A 126 -8.99 5.14 -6.91
C ALA A 126 -9.18 4.67 -8.36
N LYS A 127 -8.77 3.44 -8.64
CA LYS A 127 -8.99 2.79 -9.92
C LYS A 127 -10.06 1.71 -9.82
N ARG A 128 -10.67 1.44 -10.99
CA ARG A 128 -11.52 0.30 -11.37
C ARG A 128 -12.06 -0.53 -10.19
N ARG A 129 -13.38 -0.44 -10.01
CA ARG A 129 -14.17 -1.50 -9.37
C ARG A 129 -13.78 -2.83 -10.01
N ILE A 130 -13.23 -3.73 -9.22
CA ILE A 130 -13.03 -5.12 -9.61
C ILE A 130 -14.41 -5.77 -9.61
N THR A 131 -14.93 -5.96 -10.82
CA THR A 131 -16.17 -6.70 -11.06
C THR A 131 -15.91 -8.19 -11.29
N GLY A 132 -14.68 -8.57 -11.62
CA GLY A 132 -14.29 -9.98 -11.72
C GLY A 132 -14.24 -10.66 -10.36
N GLY A 133 -14.53 -11.96 -10.35
CA GLY A 133 -14.51 -12.78 -9.14
C GLY A 133 -13.10 -12.96 -8.54
N LYS A 134 -12.95 -13.93 -7.64
CA LYS A 134 -11.72 -14.19 -6.85
C LYS A 134 -10.42 -14.20 -7.67
N LYS A 135 -10.43 -14.71 -8.91
CA LYS A 135 -9.26 -14.73 -9.80
C LYS A 135 -8.72 -13.33 -10.09
N GLU A 136 -9.60 -12.35 -10.26
CA GLU A 136 -9.19 -10.98 -10.53
C GLU A 136 -8.66 -10.27 -9.28
N ILE A 137 -9.29 -10.51 -8.13
CA ILE A 137 -8.81 -10.06 -6.82
C ILE A 137 -7.43 -10.66 -6.51
N ALA A 138 -7.26 -11.96 -6.69
CA ALA A 138 -5.98 -12.64 -6.49
C ALA A 138 -4.90 -12.11 -7.45
N ARG A 139 -5.25 -11.83 -8.72
CA ARG A 139 -4.35 -11.20 -9.69
C ARG A 139 -3.99 -9.77 -9.30
N TYR A 140 -4.92 -9.01 -8.72
CA TYR A 140 -4.62 -7.68 -8.16
C TYR A 140 -3.59 -7.81 -7.03
N ILE A 141 -3.89 -8.61 -6.01
CA ILE A 141 -3.01 -8.81 -4.85
C ILE A 141 -1.63 -9.33 -5.30
N GLY A 142 -1.60 -10.39 -6.11
CA GLY A 142 -0.37 -11.02 -6.58
C GLY A 142 0.54 -10.07 -7.36
N ARG A 143 -0.02 -9.08 -8.06
CA ARG A 143 0.79 -8.04 -8.71
C ARG A 143 1.55 -7.20 -7.70
N TYR A 144 0.99 -6.84 -6.56
CA TYR A 144 1.71 -5.98 -5.60
C TYR A 144 2.57 -6.77 -4.62
N ILE A 145 2.23 -8.02 -4.32
CA ILE A 145 3.06 -8.88 -3.47
C ILE A 145 4.34 -9.33 -4.18
N ARG A 146 4.26 -9.68 -5.48
CA ARG A 146 5.40 -10.24 -6.21
C ARG A 146 6.38 -9.23 -6.77
N HIS A 147 6.09 -7.93 -6.77
CA HIS A 147 7.00 -6.97 -7.41
C HIS A 147 8.16 -6.68 -6.45
N PRO A 148 9.38 -7.18 -6.70
CA PRO A 148 10.55 -6.67 -5.98
C PRO A 148 10.77 -5.19 -6.29
N ALA A 149 11.68 -4.54 -5.55
CA ALA A 149 12.05 -3.14 -5.78
C ALA A 149 12.41 -2.87 -7.25
N VAL A 150 13.15 -3.80 -7.88
CA VAL A 150 13.34 -3.90 -9.34
C VAL A 150 13.17 -5.35 -9.77
N ALA A 151 12.35 -5.60 -10.79
CA ALA A 151 12.25 -6.91 -11.41
C ALA A 151 13.50 -7.21 -12.24
N ASN A 152 14.04 -8.43 -12.20
CA ASN A 152 15.22 -8.81 -12.99
C ASN A 152 15.06 -8.50 -14.48
N SER A 153 13.85 -8.68 -15.02
CA SER A 153 13.54 -8.35 -16.42
C SER A 153 13.69 -6.86 -16.78
N ARG A 154 13.81 -5.98 -15.78
CA ARG A 154 14.05 -4.54 -15.95
C ARG A 154 15.52 -4.18 -15.96
N ILE A 155 16.40 -5.07 -15.49
CA ILE A 155 17.85 -4.87 -15.58
C ILE A 155 18.24 -5.14 -17.03
N THR A 156 18.88 -4.15 -17.64
CA THR A 156 19.23 -4.15 -19.07
C THR A 156 20.71 -4.33 -19.31
N ASN A 157 21.55 -3.91 -18.37
CA ASN A 157 23.00 -4.06 -18.47
C ASN A 157 23.63 -4.06 -17.07
N TYR A 158 24.73 -4.78 -16.93
CA TYR A 158 25.63 -4.77 -15.79
C TYR A 158 27.06 -4.94 -16.33
N ASP A 159 27.95 -4.00 -16.03
CA ASP A 159 29.33 -3.97 -16.56
C ASP A 159 30.41 -4.27 -15.49
N GLY A 160 30.00 -4.67 -14.28
CA GLY A 160 30.88 -4.86 -13.13
C GLY A 160 30.91 -3.67 -12.17
N LYS A 161 30.63 -2.45 -12.65
CA LYS A 161 30.65 -1.20 -11.85
C LYS A 161 29.30 -0.52 -11.77
N ASN A 162 28.51 -0.63 -12.83
CA ASN A 162 27.23 0.03 -13.00
C ASN A 162 26.13 -0.96 -13.34
N VAL A 163 24.94 -0.70 -12.82
CA VAL A 163 23.71 -1.41 -13.18
C VAL A 163 22.79 -0.45 -13.91
N ARG A 164 22.39 -0.80 -15.13
CA ARG A 164 21.39 -0.06 -15.89
C ARG A 164 20.07 -0.80 -15.92
N PHE A 165 19.00 -0.15 -15.48
CA PHE A 165 17.65 -0.70 -15.51
C PHE A 165 16.65 0.31 -16.07
N TYR A 166 15.48 -0.18 -16.49
CA TYR A 166 14.40 0.69 -16.94
C TYR A 166 13.22 0.69 -15.99
N TYR A 167 12.45 1.78 -16.03
CA TYR A 167 11.18 1.92 -15.33
C TYR A 167 10.13 2.59 -16.21
N ASP A 168 8.87 2.29 -15.92
CA ASP A 168 7.75 2.81 -16.70
C ASP A 168 7.49 4.29 -16.36
N LYS A 169 7.54 5.16 -17.36
CA LYS A 169 6.99 6.52 -17.26
C LYS A 169 5.47 6.41 -17.29
N LYS A 170 4.81 6.99 -16.30
CA LYS A 170 3.35 6.95 -16.16
C LYS A 170 2.76 8.35 -16.22
N ASP A 171 1.59 8.48 -16.83
CA ASP A 171 0.79 9.70 -16.74
C ASP A 171 0.09 9.82 -15.36
N LYS A 172 -0.70 10.89 -15.18
CA LYS A 172 -1.46 11.16 -13.94
C LYS A 172 -2.46 10.04 -13.62
N ASP A 173 -2.96 9.37 -14.65
CA ASP A 173 -3.87 8.23 -14.53
C ASP A 173 -3.14 6.91 -14.37
N GLY A 174 -1.80 6.90 -14.30
CA GLY A 174 -0.97 5.73 -14.11
C GLY A 174 -0.86 4.80 -15.32
N LYS A 175 -1.21 5.27 -16.53
CA LYS A 175 -1.00 4.58 -17.80
C LYS A 175 0.46 4.72 -18.21
N ILE A 176 1.03 3.65 -18.75
CA ILE A 176 2.42 3.65 -19.23
C ILE A 176 2.46 4.46 -20.53
N ILE A 177 3.25 5.54 -20.52
CA ILE A 177 3.43 6.44 -21.67
C ILE A 177 4.87 6.39 -22.22
N GLY A 178 5.74 5.59 -21.61
CA GLY A 178 7.12 5.40 -22.06
C GLY A 178 7.96 4.62 -21.06
N ARG A 179 9.23 4.43 -21.40
CA ARG A 179 10.25 3.86 -20.51
C ARG A 179 11.35 4.87 -20.29
N LEU A 180 11.82 4.97 -19.06
CA LEU A 180 13.00 5.73 -18.67
C LEU A 180 14.07 4.75 -18.21
N TYR A 181 15.33 5.12 -18.39
CA TYR A 181 16.47 4.30 -17.99
C TYR A 181 17.22 5.02 -16.88
N LYS A 182 17.68 4.27 -15.90
CA LYS A 182 18.54 4.74 -14.82
C LYS A 182 19.76 3.84 -14.75
N THR A 183 20.90 4.47 -14.59
CA THR A 183 22.17 3.81 -14.31
C THR A 183 22.58 4.23 -12.91
N MET A 184 23.03 3.27 -12.11
CA MET A 184 23.54 3.48 -10.76
C MET A 184 24.85 2.71 -10.62
N GLU A 185 25.74 3.17 -9.76
CA GLU A 185 26.87 2.34 -9.33
C GLU A 185 26.33 1.11 -8.59
N VAL A 186 27.08 0.01 -8.61
CA VAL A 186 26.66 -1.27 -7.99
C VAL A 186 26.37 -1.09 -6.51
N GLU A 187 27.19 -0.31 -5.80
CA GLU A 187 27.04 -0.03 -4.38
C GLU A 187 25.74 0.72 -4.10
N GLU A 188 25.46 1.81 -4.83
CA GLU A 188 24.20 2.55 -4.72
C GLU A 188 22.98 1.68 -5.04
N PHE A 189 23.10 0.78 -6.02
CA PHE A 189 22.02 -0.12 -6.40
C PHE A 189 21.71 -1.14 -5.30
N ILE A 190 22.74 -1.72 -4.69
CA ILE A 190 22.62 -2.65 -3.56
C ILE A 190 22.02 -1.93 -2.35
N GLU A 191 22.54 -0.75 -1.99
CA GLU A 191 22.02 0.06 -0.89
C GLU A 191 20.55 0.40 -1.07
N ALA A 192 20.15 0.81 -2.28
CA ALA A 192 18.76 1.10 -2.61
C ALA A 192 17.87 -0.13 -2.38
N ILE A 193 18.28 -1.31 -2.87
CA ILE A 193 17.52 -2.55 -2.66
C ILE A 193 17.42 -2.90 -1.17
N ILE A 194 18.53 -2.85 -0.43
CA ILE A 194 18.57 -3.19 0.99
C ILE A 194 17.64 -2.27 1.79
N SER A 195 17.59 -0.98 1.46
CA SER A 195 16.71 -0.01 2.13
C SER A 195 15.21 -0.33 2.03
N HIS A 196 14.82 -1.25 1.15
CA HIS A 196 13.44 -1.68 0.94
C HIS A 196 13.12 -3.03 1.58
N ILE A 197 14.11 -3.69 2.19
CA ILE A 197 13.91 -4.95 2.91
C ILE A 197 13.22 -4.65 4.26
N PRO A 198 12.04 -5.25 4.53
CA PRO A 198 11.33 -5.07 5.79
C PRO A 198 12.12 -5.57 6.99
N ASP A 199 11.96 -4.89 8.13
CA ASP A 199 12.41 -5.41 9.42
C ASP A 199 11.84 -6.81 9.67
N ASN A 200 12.56 -7.58 10.49
CA ASN A 200 12.13 -8.93 10.83
C ASN A 200 10.69 -8.91 11.38
N GLN A 201 9.87 -9.85 10.90
CA GLN A 201 8.44 -9.97 11.25
C GLN A 201 7.54 -8.81 10.81
N PHE A 202 8.07 -7.81 10.09
CA PHE A 202 7.24 -6.74 9.58
C PHE A 202 6.40 -7.19 8.38
N ARG A 203 5.07 -7.14 8.57
CA ARG A 203 4.11 -7.49 7.53
C ARG A 203 3.82 -6.33 6.60
N THR A 204 4.35 -6.39 5.38
CA THR A 204 4.06 -5.44 4.29
C THR A 204 2.68 -5.66 3.67
N VAL A 205 2.07 -6.84 3.89
CA VAL A 205 0.71 -7.16 3.47
C VAL A 205 -0.17 -7.41 4.68
N ARG A 206 -1.28 -6.68 4.77
CA ARG A 206 -2.21 -6.75 5.89
C ARG A 206 -3.65 -6.91 5.43
N TYR A 207 -4.43 -7.61 6.25
CA TYR A 207 -5.83 -7.91 5.99
C TYR A 207 -6.65 -7.44 7.19
N TYR A 208 -7.74 -6.72 6.96
CA TYR A 208 -8.60 -6.17 8.01
C TYR A 208 -10.08 -6.48 7.77
N GLY A 209 -10.88 -6.38 8.83
CA GLY A 209 -12.33 -6.59 8.78
C GLY A 209 -12.72 -8.01 8.36
N ALA A 210 -13.62 -8.14 7.40
CA ALA A 210 -14.05 -9.44 6.89
C ALA A 210 -12.88 -10.28 6.34
N TYR A 211 -11.91 -9.63 5.68
CA TYR A 211 -10.72 -10.32 5.20
C TYR A 211 -9.81 -10.83 6.34
N TRP A 212 -9.89 -10.22 7.54
CA TRP A 212 -9.26 -10.74 8.75
C TRP A 212 -10.02 -11.91 9.39
N ARG A 213 -11.36 -11.85 9.47
CA ARG A 213 -12.18 -12.97 10.01
C ARG A 213 -12.08 -14.23 9.16
N ILE A 214 -12.08 -14.06 7.83
CA ILE A 214 -11.81 -15.16 6.90
C ILE A 214 -10.38 -15.67 7.09
N LYS A 215 -9.45 -14.84 7.60
CA LYS A 215 -8.07 -15.22 7.88
C LYS A 215 -7.93 -16.27 8.98
N LYS A 216 -8.78 -16.22 10.00
CA LYS A 216 -8.75 -17.17 11.13
C LYS A 216 -9.20 -18.59 10.77
N SER A 217 -10.11 -18.77 9.81
CA SER A 217 -10.64 -20.10 9.44
C SER A 217 -10.27 -20.58 8.04
N LYS A 218 -10.05 -19.69 7.06
CA LYS A 218 -9.81 -20.04 5.65
C LYS A 218 -8.45 -19.61 5.10
N PHE A 219 -7.71 -18.72 5.77
CA PHE A 219 -6.38 -18.26 5.32
C PHE A 219 -5.25 -18.58 6.29
N LYS A 220 -5.42 -19.59 7.17
CA LYS A 220 -4.35 -20.07 8.06
C LYS A 220 -3.10 -20.47 7.24
N GLY A 221 -3.27 -21.14 6.10
CA GLY A 221 -2.18 -21.48 5.16
C GLY A 221 -1.69 -20.34 4.24
N ILE A 222 -2.32 -19.16 4.25
CA ILE A 222 -1.85 -17.96 3.52
C ILE A 222 -0.96 -17.08 4.42
N ILE A 223 -1.01 -17.28 5.74
CA ILE A 223 -0.09 -16.62 6.69
C ILE A 223 1.29 -17.30 6.65
N ASP A 224 1.35 -18.60 6.35
CA ASP A 224 2.61 -19.32 6.11
C ASP A 224 3.34 -18.86 4.82
N LEU A 225 2.73 -17.98 4.00
CA LEU A 225 3.31 -17.44 2.76
C LEU A 225 4.43 -16.40 2.99
N GLU A 226 4.50 -15.76 4.16
CA GLU A 226 5.69 -14.96 4.51
C GLU A 226 6.93 -15.84 4.65
N THR A 227 6.75 -17.11 5.00
CA THR A 227 7.81 -18.12 5.12
C THR A 227 8.16 -18.79 3.79
N ILE A 228 7.29 -18.66 2.76
CA ILE A 228 7.38 -19.31 1.43
C ILE A 228 8.10 -18.42 0.39
N TYR A 229 9.02 -17.52 0.78
CA TYR A 229 10.02 -17.06 -0.20
C TYR A 229 11.04 -18.17 -0.54
N GLN A 230 11.10 -19.26 0.25
CA GLN A 230 12.19 -20.24 0.17
C GLN A 230 11.98 -21.48 -0.68
N LYS A 231 10.77 -21.96 -0.98
CA LYS A 231 10.61 -23.16 -1.83
C LYS A 231 9.38 -23.07 -2.73
N SER A 232 9.63 -22.82 -4.02
CA SER A 232 8.78 -23.09 -5.19
C SER A 232 7.62 -24.08 -4.96
N LEU A 233 6.40 -23.80 -5.47
CA LEU A 233 5.39 -24.80 -5.95
C LEU A 233 4.00 -24.12 -6.04
N MET A 234 3.29 -24.07 -7.18
CA MET A 234 2.61 -25.14 -7.92
C MET A 234 1.26 -25.63 -7.37
N ASP A 235 0.83 -25.32 -6.14
CA ASP A 235 -0.46 -25.86 -5.62
C ASP A 235 -1.59 -24.84 -5.42
N PHE A 236 -1.31 -23.55 -5.62
CA PHE A 236 -2.19 -22.42 -5.25
C PHE A 236 -3.48 -22.26 -6.09
N ILE A 237 -3.75 -23.16 -7.05
CA ILE A 237 -4.91 -23.09 -7.97
C ILE A 237 -6.18 -23.77 -7.40
N LYS A 238 -6.11 -24.56 -6.31
CA LYS A 238 -7.27 -25.34 -5.85
C LYS A 238 -8.07 -24.63 -4.74
N ILE A 239 -9.34 -24.29 -5.05
CA ILE A 239 -10.53 -24.18 -4.16
C ILE A 239 -11.19 -22.78 -4.08
N SER A 240 -12.24 -22.60 -4.90
CA SER A 240 -13.32 -21.62 -4.76
C SER A 240 -14.37 -22.13 -3.74
N ASN A 241 -15.03 -21.30 -2.93
CA ASN A 241 -16.36 -20.77 -3.26
C ASN A 241 -16.91 -19.76 -2.24
N LYS A 242 -17.90 -18.99 -2.74
CA LYS A 242 -18.84 -18.00 -2.18
C LYS A 242 -18.31 -16.77 -1.41
N TRP A 243 -18.98 -15.66 -1.73
CA TRP A 243 -18.77 -14.23 -1.39
C TRP A 243 -17.69 -13.51 -2.21
N ALA A 244 -18.14 -12.85 -3.27
CA ALA A 244 -17.48 -11.74 -3.94
C ALA A 244 -18.57 -10.69 -4.21
N GLN A 245 -18.57 -9.62 -3.44
CA GLN A 245 -19.27 -8.39 -3.79
C GLN A 245 -18.23 -7.28 -3.93
N PHE A 246 -18.52 -6.42 -4.88
CA PHE A 246 -17.63 -5.51 -5.59
C PHE A 246 -16.57 -4.81 -4.72
N ALA A 247 -15.33 -4.78 -5.21
CA ALA A 247 -14.19 -4.20 -4.48
C ALA A 247 -13.46 -3.15 -5.33
N GLN A 248 -12.97 -2.08 -4.70
CA GLN A 248 -12.25 -1.01 -5.38
C GLN A 248 -10.76 -1.03 -5.05
N ILE A 249 -9.97 -0.65 -6.04
CA ILE A 249 -8.53 -0.51 -5.92
C ILE A 249 -8.24 0.95 -5.55
N VAL A 250 -7.70 1.18 -4.36
CA VAL A 250 -7.22 2.49 -3.94
C VAL A 250 -5.70 2.44 -3.84
N SER A 251 -5.01 3.28 -4.61
CA SER A 251 -3.56 3.39 -4.59
C SER A 251 -3.18 4.81 -4.21
N ALA A 252 -2.43 4.98 -3.13
CA ALA A 252 -1.67 6.21 -2.95
C ALA A 252 -0.42 6.12 -3.82
N LYS A 253 -0.03 7.18 -4.52
CA LYS A 253 1.25 7.26 -5.25
C LYS A 253 1.79 8.67 -5.18
N TRP A 254 3.11 8.82 -5.15
CA TRP A 254 3.76 10.12 -5.24
C TRP A 254 4.76 10.12 -6.39
N SER A 255 4.74 11.18 -7.19
CA SER A 255 5.69 11.44 -8.28
C SER A 255 6.77 12.39 -7.81
#